data_AF-A0A497D0Q6-F1
#
_entry.id   AF-A0A497D0Q6-F1
#
_cell.length_a   1.000
_cell.length_b   1.000
_cell.length_c   1.000
_cell.angle_alpha   90.00
_cell.angle_beta   90.00
_cell.angle_gamma   90.00
#
_symmetry.space_group_name_H-M   'P 1'
#
loop_
_entity.id
_entity.type
_entity.pdbx_description
1 polymer ?
#
loop_
_entity_poly.entity_id
_entity_poly.type
_entity_poly.pdbx_seq_one_letter_code
_entity_poly.pdbx_strand_id
1 'polypeptide(L)'
;MQPQSGDYVIIFRKLSYKENIYLKKLQLHILLVILTMIIVMVSVSSCSTKKNTWSRRAYHNMTCHYNVFWNGKNSLYDGAEALTQKVIDNYKVVLRVYNYGTLQEAQSLNSQMDRAIKKASIGIQRHSMYFNGKEYIKWVKVSYMMMGEAHFYKQDYTSARRVFDYVSKQYSDDPIQYEGYLWLAKTYIETERFEKAEAVINFMQSKKDENKFPGSIEKELPFVIADFYLAQEKYNEA
;
A
#
# COMPACT_ATOMS: atom_id res chain seq x y z
N MET A 1 -74.28 -24.69 -25.87
CA MET A 1 -73.76 -25.69 -24.90
C MET A 1 -73.29 -24.94 -23.68
N GLN A 2 -74.01 -25.05 -22.56
CA GLN A 2 -73.54 -24.50 -21.29
C GLN A 2 -72.46 -25.43 -20.72
N PRO A 3 -71.33 -24.92 -20.21
CA PRO A 3 -70.28 -25.75 -19.63
C PRO A 3 -70.82 -26.55 -18.44
N GLN A 4 -70.38 -27.80 -18.28
CA GLN A 4 -70.80 -28.61 -17.14
C GLN A 4 -70.12 -28.12 -15.85
N SER A 5 -70.78 -28.31 -14.70
CA SER A 5 -70.32 -27.80 -13.39
C SER A 5 -68.87 -28.18 -13.03
N GLY A 6 -68.36 -29.30 -13.55
CA GLY A 6 -66.99 -29.76 -13.37
C GLY A 6 -65.92 -28.92 -14.11
N ASP A 7 -66.25 -28.32 -15.26
CA ASP A 7 -65.30 -27.51 -16.05
C ASP A 7 -64.95 -26.21 -15.32
N TYR A 8 -65.93 -25.62 -14.64
CA TYR A 8 -65.71 -24.43 -13.81
C TYR A 8 -64.72 -24.70 -12.67
N VAL A 9 -64.84 -25.84 -11.98
CA VAL A 9 -63.93 -26.21 -10.87
C VAL A 9 -62.47 -26.32 -11.35
N ILE A 10 -62.24 -26.90 -12.52
CA ILE A 10 -60.88 -27.02 -13.09
C ILE A 10 -60.31 -25.65 -13.48
N ILE A 11 -61.14 -24.78 -14.08
CA ILE A 11 -60.75 -23.43 -14.46
C ILE A 11 -60.41 -22.59 -13.21
N PHE A 12 -61.25 -22.62 -12.18
CA PHE A 12 -60.98 -21.93 -10.91
C PHE A 12 -59.69 -22.43 -10.24
N ARG A 13 -59.43 -23.74 -10.26
CA ARG A 13 -58.20 -24.30 -9.68
C ARG A 13 -56.95 -23.90 -10.45
N LYS A 14 -57.01 -23.81 -11.79
CA LYS A 14 -55.92 -23.31 -12.64
C LYS A 14 -55.68 -21.80 -12.44
N LEU A 15 -56.74 -21.00 -12.31
CA LEU A 15 -56.64 -19.56 -12.02
C LEU A 15 -56.00 -19.32 -10.66
N SER A 16 -56.49 -20.00 -9.61
CA SER A 16 -55.92 -19.92 -8.25
C SER A 16 -54.46 -20.40 -8.18
N TYR A 17 -54.10 -21.44 -8.94
CA TYR A 17 -52.71 -21.91 -9.04
C TYR A 17 -51.81 -20.88 -9.73
N LYS A 18 -52.30 -20.26 -10.82
CA LYS A 18 -51.58 -19.19 -11.54
C LYS A 18 -51.40 -17.98 -10.63
N GLU A 19 -52.46 -17.51 -9.96
CA GLU A 19 -52.40 -16.41 -8.98
C GLU A 19 -51.36 -16.68 -7.86
N ASN A 20 -51.34 -17.89 -7.29
CA ASN A 20 -50.34 -18.29 -6.30
C ASN A 20 -48.90 -18.23 -6.84
N ILE A 21 -48.67 -18.63 -8.10
CA ILE A 21 -47.35 -18.51 -8.74
C ILE A 21 -46.97 -17.03 -8.93
N TYR A 22 -47.91 -16.18 -9.37
CA TYR A 22 -47.67 -14.75 -9.54
C TYR A 22 -47.36 -14.08 -8.18
N LEU A 23 -48.10 -14.41 -7.13
CA LEU A 23 -47.87 -13.90 -5.77
C LEU A 23 -46.49 -14.32 -5.24
N LYS A 24 -46.08 -15.59 -5.42
CA LYS A 24 -44.74 -16.06 -5.03
C LYS A 24 -43.62 -15.37 -5.80
N LYS A 25 -43.79 -15.13 -7.11
CA LYS A 25 -42.81 -14.38 -7.92
C LYS A 25 -42.71 -12.92 -7.48
N LEU A 26 -43.84 -12.29 -7.17
CA LEU A 26 -43.88 -10.91 -6.68
C LEU A 26 -43.21 -10.80 -5.30
N GLN A 27 -43.49 -11.74 -4.39
CA GLN A 27 -42.82 -11.81 -3.08
C GLN A 27 -41.31 -12.01 -3.22
N LEU A 28 -40.85 -12.91 -4.09
CA LEU A 28 -39.43 -13.12 -4.37
C LEU A 28 -38.77 -11.84 -4.93
N HIS A 29 -39.44 -11.14 -5.84
CA HIS A 29 -38.93 -9.90 -6.41
C HIS A 29 -38.82 -8.79 -5.36
N ILE A 30 -39.84 -8.63 -4.50
CA ILE A 30 -39.82 -7.69 -3.37
C ILE A 30 -38.68 -8.04 -2.41
N LEU A 31 -38.48 -9.32 -2.08
CA LEU A 31 -37.39 -9.77 -1.22
C LEU A 31 -36.02 -9.43 -1.83
N LEU A 32 -35.83 -9.66 -3.14
CA LEU A 32 -34.60 -9.31 -3.85
C LEU A 32 -34.37 -7.79 -3.85
N VAL A 33 -35.40 -6.97 -4.07
CA VAL A 33 -35.29 -5.51 -4.02
C VAL A 33 -34.90 -5.03 -2.62
N ILE A 34 -35.53 -5.56 -1.56
CA ILE A 34 -35.18 -5.24 -0.17
C ILE A 34 -33.74 -5.64 0.14
N LEU A 35 -33.33 -6.85 -0.28
CA LEU A 35 -31.95 -7.32 -0.09
C LEU A 35 -30.95 -6.40 -0.80
N THR A 36 -31.22 -5.97 -2.04
CA THR A 36 -30.35 -5.04 -2.76
C THR A 36 -30.27 -3.67 -2.07
N MET A 37 -31.39 -3.12 -1.58
CA MET A 37 -31.37 -1.86 -0.81
C MET A 37 -30.54 -1.98 0.48
N ILE A 38 -30.68 -3.09 1.21
CA ILE A 38 -29.90 -3.34 2.43
C ILE A 38 -28.41 -3.41 2.10
N ILE A 39 -28.02 -4.10 1.03
CA ILE A 39 -26.63 -4.19 0.58
C ILE A 39 -26.09 -2.78 0.28
N VAL A 40 -26.82 -1.97 -0.48
CA VAL A 40 -26.42 -0.60 -0.82
C VAL A 40 -26.25 0.26 0.45
N MET A 41 -27.17 0.14 1.41
CA MET A 41 -27.13 0.88 2.67
C MET A 41 -25.93 0.49 3.54
N VAL A 42 -25.57 -0.80 3.59
CA VAL A 42 -24.38 -1.28 4.31
C VAL A 42 -23.09 -0.80 3.62
N SER A 43 -23.06 -0.79 2.28
CA SER A 43 -21.89 -0.31 1.51
C SER A 43 -21.57 1.15 1.79
N VAL A 44 -22.55 2.06 1.81
CA VAL A 44 -22.30 3.49 2.07
C VAL A 44 -21.81 3.77 3.50
N SER A 45 -22.20 2.95 4.47
CA SER A 45 -21.77 3.09 5.86
C SER A 45 -20.31 2.66 6.12
N SER A 46 -19.72 1.93 5.17
CA SER A 46 -18.38 1.35 5.29
C SER A 46 -17.25 2.30 4.84
N CYS A 47 -17.59 3.43 4.22
CA CYS A 47 -16.64 4.44 3.71
C CYS A 47 -15.98 5.30 4.80
N SER A 48 -16.39 5.17 6.06
CA SER A 48 -15.92 6.01 7.16
C SER A 48 -14.85 5.31 8.00
N THR A 49 -13.69 5.95 8.14
CA THR A 49 -12.57 5.47 8.97
C THR A 49 -12.79 5.64 10.48
N LYS A 50 -13.85 6.34 10.91
CA LYS A 50 -14.05 6.76 12.31
C LYS A 50 -14.41 5.64 13.29
N LYS A 51 -14.86 4.47 12.82
CA LYS A 51 -15.23 3.33 13.68
C LYS A 51 -14.43 2.10 13.31
N ASN A 52 -14.01 1.39 14.34
CA ASN A 52 -13.14 0.24 14.21
C ASN A 52 -13.93 -1.07 14.02
N THR A 53 -14.54 -1.29 12.85
CA THR A 53 -15.31 -2.51 12.53
C THR A 53 -14.67 -3.30 11.39
N TRP A 54 -14.82 -4.63 11.39
CA TRP A 54 -14.23 -5.50 10.38
C TRP A 54 -14.62 -5.13 8.94
N SER A 55 -15.91 -4.85 8.67
CA SER A 55 -16.40 -4.47 7.33
C SER A 55 -15.74 -3.19 6.79
N ARG A 56 -15.62 -2.15 7.63
CA ARG A 56 -14.89 -0.92 7.32
C ARG A 56 -13.42 -1.18 7.04
N ARG A 57 -12.74 -1.98 7.88
CA ARG A 57 -11.34 -2.34 7.64
C ARG A 57 -11.17 -3.08 6.31
N ALA A 58 -12.07 -3.98 5.97
CA ALA A 58 -12.04 -4.70 4.69
C ALA A 58 -12.26 -3.75 3.51
N TYR A 59 -13.25 -2.86 3.60
CA TYR A 59 -13.53 -1.84 2.59
C TYR A 59 -12.32 -0.92 2.36
N HIS A 60 -11.76 -0.34 3.44
CA HIS A 60 -10.63 0.57 3.33
C HIS A 60 -9.34 -0.14 2.88
N ASN A 61 -9.10 -1.39 3.28
CA ASN A 61 -7.98 -2.17 2.73
C ASN A 61 -8.15 -2.41 1.23
N MET A 62 -9.31 -2.86 0.77
CA MET A 62 -9.54 -3.14 -0.65
C MET A 62 -9.43 -1.87 -1.50
N THR A 63 -10.11 -0.81 -1.09
CA THR A 63 -10.13 0.45 -1.86
C THR A 63 -8.78 1.16 -1.84
N CYS A 64 -8.04 1.15 -0.71
CA CYS A 64 -6.69 1.70 -0.66
C CYS A 64 -5.74 0.91 -1.56
N HIS A 65 -5.84 -0.43 -1.61
CA HIS A 65 -5.00 -1.25 -2.49
C HIS A 65 -5.13 -0.84 -3.96
N TYR A 66 -6.34 -0.90 -4.50
CA TYR A 66 -6.54 -0.75 -5.94
C TYR A 66 -6.55 0.71 -6.40
N ASN A 67 -7.06 1.64 -5.59
CA ASN A 67 -7.16 3.04 -6.01
C ASN A 67 -5.90 3.84 -5.71
N VAL A 68 -5.20 3.50 -4.63
CA VAL A 68 -4.03 4.23 -4.16
C VAL A 68 -2.75 3.45 -4.42
N PHE A 69 -2.57 2.30 -3.77
CA PHE A 69 -1.30 1.59 -3.78
C PHE A 69 -0.90 1.17 -5.19
N TRP A 70 -1.76 0.46 -5.93
CA TRP A 70 -1.42 -0.06 -7.26
C TRP A 70 -1.01 1.07 -8.21
N ASN A 71 -1.82 2.14 -8.28
CA ASN A 71 -1.54 3.28 -9.16
C ASN A 71 -0.29 4.07 -8.74
N GLY A 72 -0.06 4.23 -7.44
CA GLY A 72 1.10 4.96 -6.93
C GLY A 72 2.39 4.17 -7.08
N LYS A 73 2.36 2.87 -6.77
CA LYS A 73 3.54 2.01 -6.79
C LYS A 73 4.01 1.73 -8.22
N ASN A 74 3.08 1.54 -9.17
CA ASN A 74 3.45 1.45 -10.59
C ASN A 74 4.15 2.73 -11.05
N SER A 75 3.60 3.90 -10.74
CA SER A 75 4.24 5.18 -11.09
C SER A 75 5.63 5.32 -10.48
N LEU A 76 5.81 4.90 -9.22
CA LEU A 76 7.11 4.91 -8.56
C LEU A 76 8.10 3.98 -9.28
N TYR A 77 7.69 2.76 -9.59
CA TYR A 77 8.52 1.78 -10.29
C TYR A 77 8.88 2.22 -11.70
N ASP A 78 7.92 2.75 -12.47
CA ASP A 78 8.18 3.29 -13.80
C ASP A 78 9.24 4.39 -13.77
N GLY A 79 9.22 5.25 -12.73
CA GLY A 79 10.23 6.29 -12.55
C GLY A 79 11.59 5.74 -12.11
N ALA A 80 11.61 4.80 -11.16
CA ALA A 80 12.85 4.17 -10.71
C ALA A 80 13.53 3.37 -11.84
N GLU A 81 12.75 2.65 -12.65
CA GLU A 81 13.25 1.91 -13.82
C GLU A 81 13.76 2.86 -14.91
N ALA A 82 13.03 3.94 -15.21
CA ALA A 82 13.48 4.95 -16.16
C ALA A 82 14.80 5.62 -15.74
N LEU A 83 15.01 5.79 -14.42
CA LEU A 83 16.29 6.26 -13.89
C LEU A 83 17.40 5.25 -14.17
N THR A 84 17.22 3.98 -13.78
CA THR A 84 18.22 2.92 -13.97
C THR A 84 18.61 2.74 -15.43
N GLN A 85 17.68 2.90 -16.37
CA GLN A 85 17.97 2.80 -17.81
C GLN A 85 18.75 4.00 -18.37
N LYS A 86 18.63 5.17 -17.73
CA LYS A 86 19.20 6.43 -18.22
C LYS A 86 20.54 6.77 -17.57
N VAL A 87 20.68 6.45 -16.29
CA VAL A 87 21.87 6.78 -15.51
C VAL A 87 23.06 5.97 -16.03
N ILE A 88 24.17 6.66 -16.28
CA ILE A 88 25.41 6.07 -16.77
C ILE A 88 26.41 6.02 -15.62
N ASP A 89 26.99 4.84 -15.39
CA ASP A 89 28.02 4.68 -14.37
C ASP A 89 29.31 5.42 -14.73
N ASN A 90 29.93 6.06 -13.73
CA ASN A 90 31.23 6.68 -13.87
C ASN A 90 32.35 5.67 -13.57
N TYR A 91 32.85 4.99 -14.61
CA TYR A 91 33.93 4.00 -14.48
C TYR A 91 35.31 4.56 -14.13
N LYS A 92 35.43 5.87 -13.84
CA LYS A 92 36.68 6.47 -13.34
C LYS A 92 36.83 6.35 -11.83
N VAL A 93 35.76 6.01 -11.11
CA VAL A 93 35.75 5.83 -9.66
C VAL A 93 35.28 4.43 -9.31
N VAL A 94 35.54 3.99 -8.08
CA VAL A 94 34.95 2.75 -7.56
C VAL A 94 33.43 2.92 -7.54
N LEU A 95 32.72 1.97 -8.13
CA LEU A 95 31.27 2.03 -8.25
C LEU A 95 30.61 1.76 -6.90
N ARG A 96 29.57 2.54 -6.61
CA ARG A 96 28.64 2.31 -5.50
C ARG A 96 27.76 1.10 -5.80
N VAL A 97 27.16 0.50 -4.76
CA VAL A 97 26.22 -0.63 -4.97
C VAL A 97 24.94 -0.13 -5.63
N TYR A 98 24.50 1.07 -5.24
CA TYR A 98 23.35 1.73 -5.83
C TYR A 98 23.77 2.98 -6.57
N ASN A 99 23.22 3.17 -7.76
CA ASN A 99 23.37 4.40 -8.52
C ASN A 99 22.03 5.12 -8.63
N TYR A 100 21.86 6.18 -7.81
CA TYR A 100 20.65 7.01 -7.81
C TYR A 100 20.75 8.23 -8.74
N GLY A 101 21.81 8.30 -9.56
CA GLY A 101 22.06 9.38 -10.50
C GLY A 101 22.28 10.74 -9.82
N THR A 102 22.33 11.77 -10.66
CA THR A 102 22.49 13.17 -10.26
C THR A 102 21.13 13.82 -9.97
N LEU A 103 21.15 14.96 -9.28
CA LEU A 103 19.94 15.76 -9.05
C LEU A 103 19.23 16.14 -10.37
N GLN A 104 19.98 16.36 -11.44
CA GLN A 104 19.42 16.67 -12.75
C GLN A 104 18.67 15.48 -13.36
N GLU A 105 19.18 14.26 -13.18
CA GLU A 105 18.50 13.03 -13.61
C GLU A 105 17.25 12.77 -12.76
N ALA A 106 17.34 13.01 -11.44
CA ALA A 106 16.21 12.92 -10.53
C ALA A 106 15.04 13.85 -10.93
N GLN A 107 15.33 15.06 -11.43
CA GLN A 107 14.30 15.98 -11.92
C GLN A 107 13.48 15.40 -13.07
N SER A 108 14.05 14.51 -13.89
CA SER A 108 13.32 13.85 -14.98
C SER A 108 12.28 12.84 -14.50
N LEU A 109 12.31 12.46 -13.22
CA LEU A 109 11.35 11.55 -12.59
C LEU A 109 10.19 12.29 -11.91
N ASN A 110 10.23 13.62 -11.84
CA ASN A 110 9.31 14.40 -11.01
C ASN A 110 7.84 14.08 -11.27
N SER A 111 7.44 13.86 -12.53
CA SER A 111 6.05 13.52 -12.87
C SER A 111 5.59 12.21 -12.22
N GLN A 112 6.42 11.18 -12.31
CA GLN A 112 6.19 9.86 -11.73
C GLN A 112 6.18 9.93 -10.20
N MET A 113 7.16 10.62 -9.61
CA MET A 113 7.31 10.71 -8.17
C MET A 113 6.20 11.56 -7.53
N ASP A 114 5.80 12.66 -8.16
CA ASP A 114 4.69 13.51 -7.68
C ASP A 114 3.36 12.75 -7.71
N ARG A 115 3.15 11.90 -8.72
CA ARG A 115 1.98 11.01 -8.77
C ARG A 115 2.01 9.99 -7.63
N ALA A 116 3.15 9.37 -7.37
CA ALA A 116 3.32 8.43 -6.25
C ALA A 116 3.06 9.12 -4.90
N ILE A 117 3.65 10.30 -4.66
CA ILE A 117 3.45 11.11 -3.45
C ILE A 117 1.98 11.50 -3.28
N LYS A 118 1.33 11.98 -4.35
CA LYS A 118 -0.10 12.35 -4.32
C LYS A 118 -0.97 11.15 -3.97
N LYS A 119 -0.73 10.00 -4.59
CA LYS A 119 -1.47 8.76 -4.29
C LYS A 119 -1.23 8.33 -2.84
N ALA A 120 0.01 8.25 -2.40
CA ALA A 120 0.35 7.91 -1.02
C ALA A 120 -0.36 8.82 -0.02
N SER A 121 -0.33 10.13 -0.25
CA SER A 121 -1.01 11.12 0.59
C SER A 121 -2.52 10.88 0.68
N ILE A 122 -3.17 10.57 -0.44
CA ILE A 122 -4.59 10.18 -0.47
C ILE A 122 -4.83 8.90 0.34
N GLY A 123 -3.97 7.89 0.21
CA GLY A 123 -4.05 6.63 0.97
C GLY A 123 -4.02 6.88 2.47
N ILE A 124 -3.00 7.61 2.91
CA ILE A 124 -2.80 7.97 4.32
C ILE A 124 -3.99 8.74 4.86
N GLN A 125 -4.40 9.82 4.19
CA GLN A 125 -5.43 10.73 4.69
C GLN A 125 -6.83 10.11 4.67
N ARG A 126 -7.16 9.30 3.66
CA ARG A 126 -8.53 8.81 3.45
C ARG A 126 -8.78 7.41 3.99
N HIS A 127 -7.74 6.62 4.19
CA HIS A 127 -7.89 5.22 4.58
C HIS A 127 -7.30 4.88 5.93
N SER A 128 -6.50 5.75 6.58
CA SER A 128 -5.98 5.44 7.91
C SER A 128 -7.10 5.09 8.89
N MET A 129 -6.97 3.91 9.50
CA MET A 129 -7.81 3.43 10.59
C MET A 129 -6.90 3.09 11.76
N TYR A 130 -6.30 4.11 12.35
CA TYR A 130 -5.41 3.98 13.49
C TYR A 130 -6.20 3.95 14.81
N PHE A 131 -6.23 2.80 15.48
CA PHE A 131 -6.94 2.62 16.74
C PHE A 131 -6.09 1.84 17.74
N ASN A 132 -6.07 2.27 18.99
CA ASN A 132 -5.36 1.60 20.10
C ASN A 132 -3.88 1.30 19.76
N GLY A 133 -3.19 2.27 19.16
CA GLY A 133 -1.78 2.13 18.82
C GLY A 133 -1.48 1.32 17.55
N LYS A 134 -2.51 0.92 16.77
CA LYS A 134 -2.34 0.06 15.60
C LYS A 134 -3.02 0.61 14.36
N GLU A 135 -2.28 0.64 13.25
CA GLU A 135 -2.85 0.88 11.92
C GLU A 135 -3.43 -0.43 11.35
N TYR A 136 -4.74 -0.44 11.14
CA TYR A 136 -5.45 -1.62 10.64
C TYR A 136 -5.46 -1.73 9.11
N ILE A 137 -5.12 -0.66 8.40
CA ILE A 137 -5.05 -0.68 6.94
C ILE A 137 -3.61 -0.90 6.50
N LYS A 138 -3.32 -2.11 6.01
CA LYS A 138 -1.98 -2.49 5.54
C LYS A 138 -1.42 -1.48 4.55
N TRP A 139 -2.24 -1.06 3.60
CA TRP A 139 -1.85 -0.19 2.50
C TRP A 139 -1.57 1.26 2.91
N VAL A 140 -1.99 1.68 4.11
CA VAL A 140 -1.62 2.99 4.66
C VAL A 140 -0.15 2.99 5.08
N LYS A 141 0.31 1.93 5.75
CA LYS A 141 1.73 1.75 6.09
C LYS A 141 2.60 1.70 4.83
N VAL A 142 2.16 0.93 3.83
CA VAL A 142 2.84 0.85 2.52
C VAL A 142 2.80 2.19 1.76
N SER A 143 1.75 2.99 1.94
CA SER A 143 1.67 4.34 1.36
C SER A 143 2.73 5.28 1.93
N TYR A 144 3.04 5.19 3.23
CA TYR A 144 4.17 5.93 3.79
C TYR A 144 5.49 5.51 3.17
N MET A 145 5.76 4.20 3.05
CA MET A 145 6.99 3.73 2.37
C MET A 145 7.10 4.24 0.94
N MET A 146 6.02 4.13 0.16
CA MET A 146 5.94 4.65 -1.20
C MET A 146 6.18 6.17 -1.27
N MET A 147 5.68 6.95 -0.30
CA MET A 147 5.95 8.39 -0.22
C MET A 147 7.42 8.67 0.07
N GLY A 148 8.02 7.95 1.01
CA GLY A 148 9.43 8.10 1.37
C GLY A 148 10.34 7.77 0.19
N GLU A 149 10.11 6.65 -0.48
CA GLU A 149 10.84 6.23 -1.67
C GLU A 149 10.70 7.27 -2.79
N ALA A 150 9.51 7.79 -3.05
CA ALA A 150 9.30 8.81 -4.06
C ALA A 150 10.07 10.11 -3.74
N HIS A 151 10.07 10.56 -2.48
CA HIS A 151 10.91 11.70 -2.08
C HIS A 151 12.40 11.40 -2.21
N PHE A 152 12.82 10.17 -1.89
CA PHE A 152 14.21 9.73 -2.01
C PHE A 152 14.69 9.77 -3.47
N TYR A 153 13.93 9.22 -4.41
CA TYR A 153 14.28 9.25 -5.84
C TYR A 153 14.24 10.66 -6.44
N LYS A 154 13.47 11.59 -5.86
CA LYS A 154 13.55 13.02 -6.17
C LYS A 154 14.78 13.71 -5.57
N GLN A 155 15.58 12.98 -4.79
CA GLN A 155 16.67 13.51 -3.95
C GLN A 155 16.20 14.57 -2.94
N ASP A 156 14.91 14.58 -2.59
CA ASP A 156 14.37 15.30 -1.44
C ASP A 156 14.59 14.46 -0.18
N TYR A 157 15.86 14.27 0.16
CA TYR A 157 16.29 13.45 1.30
C TYR A 157 15.77 13.97 2.64
N THR A 158 15.47 15.27 2.72
CA THR A 158 14.89 15.88 3.92
C THR A 158 13.48 15.36 4.18
N SER A 159 12.63 15.31 3.15
CA SER A 159 11.29 14.72 3.27
C SER A 159 11.33 13.21 3.40
N ALA A 160 12.17 12.53 2.60
CA ALA A 160 12.33 11.07 2.67
C ALA A 160 12.71 10.61 4.09
N ARG A 161 13.74 11.24 4.68
CA ARG A 161 14.19 10.96 6.05
C ARG A 161 13.06 11.08 7.07
N ARG A 162 12.23 12.13 6.99
CA ARG A 162 11.11 12.32 7.93
C ARG A 162 10.10 11.19 7.83
N VAL A 163 9.79 10.75 6.61
CA VAL A 163 8.84 9.66 6.37
C VAL A 163 9.39 8.33 6.88
N PHE A 164 10.66 8.01 6.57
CA PHE A 164 11.28 6.76 7.02
C PHE A 164 11.51 6.73 8.53
N ASP A 165 11.89 7.84 9.15
CA ASP A 165 11.98 7.97 10.62
C ASP A 165 10.61 7.82 11.30
N TYR A 166 9.56 8.34 10.68
CA TYR A 166 8.19 8.12 11.15
C TYR A 166 7.82 6.63 11.06
N VAL A 167 8.00 5.98 9.91
CA VAL A 167 7.64 4.57 9.71
C VAL A 167 8.37 3.65 10.68
N SER A 168 9.68 3.85 10.85
CA SER A 168 10.52 3.00 11.69
C SER A 168 10.14 3.08 13.18
N LYS A 169 9.63 4.22 13.65
CA LYS A 169 9.19 4.42 15.04
C LYS A 169 7.72 4.11 15.26
N GLN A 170 6.87 4.55 14.35
CA GLN A 170 5.41 4.48 14.47
C GLN A 170 4.88 3.06 14.46
N TYR A 171 5.51 2.18 13.67
CA TYR A 171 5.07 0.81 13.44
C TYR A 171 6.02 -0.22 14.07
N SER A 172 6.49 0.06 15.28
CA SER A 172 7.47 -0.78 16.01
C SER A 172 6.96 -2.19 16.37
N ASP A 173 5.66 -2.43 16.25
CA ASP A 173 5.01 -3.75 16.36
C ASP A 173 4.89 -4.49 15.03
N ASP A 174 5.25 -3.87 13.91
CA ASP A 174 5.09 -4.41 12.56
C ASP A 174 6.46 -4.56 11.86
N PRO A 175 6.65 -5.62 11.04
CA PRO A 175 7.90 -5.81 10.31
C PRO A 175 8.25 -4.67 9.33
N ILE A 176 7.28 -3.86 8.89
CA ILE A 176 7.55 -2.71 8.00
C ILE A 176 8.52 -1.68 8.61
N GLN A 177 8.67 -1.65 9.94
CA GLN A 177 9.64 -0.76 10.59
C GLN A 177 11.06 -0.95 10.06
N TYR A 178 11.45 -2.19 9.73
CA TYR A 178 12.79 -2.53 9.26
C TYR A 178 13.02 -2.04 7.83
N GLU A 179 11.97 -2.02 7.01
CA GLU A 179 12.00 -1.36 5.70
C GLU A 179 12.20 0.15 5.87
N GLY A 180 11.52 0.75 6.85
CA GLY A 180 11.74 2.14 7.24
C GLY A 180 13.18 2.41 7.69
N TYR A 181 13.76 1.57 8.56
CA TYR A 181 15.15 1.70 8.98
C TYR A 181 16.15 1.52 7.83
N LEU A 182 15.92 0.56 6.94
CA LEU A 182 16.78 0.31 5.79
C LEU A 182 16.86 1.54 4.87
N TRP A 183 15.70 2.10 4.51
CA TRP A 183 15.64 3.30 3.69
C TRP A 183 16.13 4.56 4.42
N LEU A 184 15.95 4.62 5.74
CA LEU A 184 16.53 5.67 6.57
C LEU A 184 18.07 5.62 6.55
N ALA A 185 18.67 4.42 6.60
CA ALA A 185 20.10 4.22 6.45
C ALA A 185 20.57 4.67 5.06
N LYS A 186 19.91 4.21 3.97
CA LYS A 186 20.18 4.68 2.59
C LYS A 186 20.14 6.23 2.51
N THR A 187 19.16 6.86 3.15
CA THR A 187 19.05 8.34 3.20
C THR A 187 20.20 9.01 3.96
N TYR A 188 20.70 8.39 5.03
CA TYR A 188 21.86 8.92 5.75
C TYR A 188 23.16 8.73 4.97
N ILE A 189 23.30 7.63 4.22
CA ILE A 189 24.44 7.39 3.34
C ILE A 189 24.49 8.47 2.23
N GLU A 190 23.37 8.68 1.53
CA GLU A 190 23.27 9.68 0.45
C GLU A 190 23.41 11.13 0.91
N THR A 191 23.29 11.38 2.23
CA THR A 191 23.50 12.71 2.81
C THR A 191 24.80 12.82 3.61
N GLU A 192 25.69 11.83 3.47
CA GLU A 192 27.01 11.74 4.13
C GLU A 192 26.94 11.84 5.66
N ARG A 193 25.80 11.47 6.24
CA ARG A 193 25.59 11.43 7.70
C ARG A 193 25.98 10.06 8.24
N PHE A 194 27.24 9.69 8.04
CA PHE A 194 27.73 8.33 8.25
C PHE A 194 27.54 7.82 9.68
N GLU A 195 27.77 8.65 10.71
CA GLU A 195 27.52 8.27 12.11
C GLU A 195 26.07 7.82 12.35
N LYS A 196 25.10 8.48 11.69
CA LYS A 196 23.68 8.12 11.80
C LYS A 196 23.34 6.88 10.98
N ALA A 197 23.96 6.72 9.81
CA ALA A 197 23.81 5.51 9.00
C ALA A 197 24.30 4.28 9.78
N GLU A 198 25.50 4.38 10.37
CA GLU A 198 26.11 3.32 11.18
C GLU A 198 25.24 2.94 12.38
N ALA A 199 24.73 3.92 13.12
CA ALA A 199 23.83 3.66 14.25
C ALA A 199 22.57 2.87 13.83
N VAL A 200 21.98 3.21 12.68
CA VAL A 200 20.81 2.50 12.15
C VAL A 200 21.17 1.10 11.64
N ILE A 201 22.32 0.95 10.97
CA ILE A 201 22.83 -0.35 10.51
C ILE A 201 23.09 -1.29 11.70
N ASN A 202 23.80 -0.83 12.72
CA ASN A 202 24.11 -1.59 13.92
C ASN A 202 22.83 -2.00 14.67
N PHE A 203 21.86 -1.09 14.75
CA PHE A 203 20.53 -1.42 15.27
C PHE A 203 19.89 -2.58 14.49
N MET A 204 19.83 -2.51 13.15
CA MET A 204 19.25 -3.58 12.34
C MET A 204 20.02 -4.90 12.48
N GLN A 205 21.36 -4.87 12.49
CA GLN A 205 22.18 -6.05 12.71
C GLN A 205 21.92 -6.71 14.07
N SER A 206 21.72 -5.93 15.13
CA SER A 206 21.37 -6.45 16.47
C SER A 206 19.99 -7.14 16.52
N LYS A 207 19.17 -6.94 15.48
CA LYS A 207 17.78 -7.43 15.38
C LYS A 207 17.61 -8.56 14.37
N LYS A 208 18.66 -8.94 13.64
CA LYS A 208 18.58 -9.91 12.53
C LYS A 208 18.03 -11.28 12.93
N ASP A 209 18.31 -11.71 14.17
CA ASP A 209 17.90 -13.02 14.70
C ASP A 209 16.50 -13.01 15.33
N GLU A 210 15.80 -11.87 15.33
CA GLU A 210 14.43 -11.79 15.82
C GLU A 210 13.44 -12.39 14.80
N ASN A 211 12.47 -13.17 15.27
CA ASN A 211 11.44 -13.80 14.42
C ASN A 211 10.64 -12.84 13.52
N LYS A 212 10.58 -11.55 13.88
CA LYS A 212 9.87 -10.52 13.12
C LYS A 212 10.73 -9.80 12.09
N PHE A 213 12.03 -10.10 12.02
CA PHE A 213 12.93 -9.51 11.05
C PHE A 213 12.63 -10.07 9.65
N PRO A 214 12.25 -9.24 8.66
CA PRO A 214 11.87 -9.75 7.35
C PRO A 214 13.07 -10.33 6.60
N GLY A 215 12.94 -11.53 6.03
CA GLY A 215 13.98 -12.12 5.18
C GLY A 215 14.31 -11.31 3.92
N SER A 216 13.44 -10.39 3.49
CA SER A 216 13.77 -9.42 2.44
C SER A 216 14.78 -8.38 2.91
N ILE A 217 14.67 -7.93 4.16
CA ILE A 217 15.62 -6.97 4.75
C ILE A 217 16.94 -7.67 5.06
N GLU A 218 16.90 -8.92 5.52
CA GLU A 218 18.10 -9.73 5.76
C GLU A 218 18.98 -9.87 4.52
N LYS A 219 18.35 -10.06 3.35
CA LYS A 219 19.05 -10.17 2.07
C LYS A 219 19.58 -8.84 1.55
N GLU A 220 18.86 -7.74 1.78
CA GLU A 220 19.18 -6.41 1.27
C GLU A 220 20.20 -5.67 2.16
N LEU A 221 20.22 -5.95 3.46
CA LEU A 221 21.06 -5.26 4.44
C LEU A 221 22.57 -5.34 4.12
N PRO A 222 23.16 -6.49 3.73
CA PRO A 222 24.55 -6.56 3.32
C PRO A 222 24.92 -5.60 2.18
N PHE A 223 24.03 -5.44 1.19
CA PHE A 223 24.25 -4.50 0.09
C PHE A 223 24.26 -3.05 0.56
N VAL A 224 23.40 -2.69 1.52
CA VAL A 224 23.41 -1.35 2.14
C VAL A 224 24.67 -1.13 2.98
N ILE A 225 25.18 -2.16 3.66
CA ILE A 225 26.43 -2.09 4.43
C ILE A 225 27.63 -1.89 3.51
N ALA A 226 27.73 -2.68 2.43
CA ALA A 226 28.77 -2.51 1.42
C ALA A 226 28.71 -1.09 0.83
N ASP A 227 27.52 -0.62 0.47
CA ASP A 227 27.34 0.73 -0.05
C ASP A 227 27.74 1.84 0.95
N PHE A 228 27.48 1.64 2.25
CA PHE A 228 27.91 2.52 3.32
C PHE A 228 29.44 2.63 3.43
N TYR A 229 30.16 1.53 3.28
CA TYR A 229 31.63 1.54 3.30
C TYR A 229 32.21 2.12 2.01
N LEU A 230 31.65 1.79 0.85
CA LEU A 230 32.03 2.37 -0.44
C LEU A 230 31.82 3.90 -0.45
N ALA A 231 30.71 4.39 0.13
CA ALA A 231 30.44 5.82 0.28
C ALA A 231 31.49 6.57 1.12
N GLN A 232 32.20 5.85 2.00
CA GLN A 232 33.27 6.38 2.84
C GLN A 232 34.67 6.11 2.29
N GLU A 233 34.78 5.53 1.08
CA GLU A 233 36.04 5.11 0.47
C GLU A 233 36.80 4.04 1.30
N LYS A 234 36.06 3.29 2.13
CA LYS A 234 36.58 2.18 2.96
C LYS A 234 36.46 0.86 2.22
N TYR A 235 37.29 0.70 1.19
CA TYR A 235 37.15 -0.39 0.22
C TYR A 235 37.45 -1.79 0.76
N ASN A 236 38.24 -1.91 1.82
CA ASN A 236 38.59 -3.22 2.40
C ASN A 236 37.47 -3.75 3.31
N GLU A 237 36.64 -2.85 3.83
CA GLU A 237 35.51 -3.13 4.71
C GLU A 237 34.20 -3.36 3.96
N ALA A 238 34.12 -2.89 2.70
CA ALA A 238 32.99 -3.06 1.80
C ALA A 238 32.86 -4.50 1.27
#